data_AF-A0A150K543-F1
#
_entry.id   AF-A0A150K543-F1
#
_cell.length_a   1.000
_cell.length_b   1.000
_cell.length_c   1.000
_cell.angle_alpha   90.00
_cell.angle_beta   90.00
_cell.angle_gamma   90.00
#
_symmetry.space_group_name_H-M   'P 1'
#
loop_
_entity.id
_entity.type
_entity.pdbx_description
1 polymer ?
#
loop_
_entity_poly.entity_id
_entity_poly.type
_entity_poly.pdbx_seq_one_letter_code
_entity_poly.pdbx_strand_id
1 'polypeptide(L)' 'MASNEIEQRKDELKEKLLKMGYFKHPDGRQLYEIGLEELKIMYENLKNGGADEK' A
#
# COMPACT_ATOMS: atom_id res chain seq x y z
N MET A 1 -11.46 -5.89 -23.03
CA MET A 1 -10.44 -6.24 -22.02
C MET A 1 -10.49 -5.15 -20.95
N ALA A 2 -11.30 -5.30 -19.91
CA ALA A 2 -11.63 -4.19 -19.00
C ALA A 2 -11.84 -4.69 -17.56
N SER A 3 -10.88 -5.47 -17.04
CA SER A 3 -11.03 -6.09 -15.71
C SER A 3 -9.89 -5.82 -14.75
N ASN A 4 -8.84 -5.09 -15.14
CA ASN A 4 -7.61 -5.03 -14.32
C ASN A 4 -7.24 -3.65 -13.77
N GLU A 5 -8.10 -2.63 -13.83
CA GLU A 5 -7.75 -1.33 -13.23
C GLU A 5 -7.55 -1.43 -11.71
N ILE A 6 -8.30 -2.30 -11.03
CA ILE A 6 -8.16 -2.55 -9.60
C ILE A 6 -6.86 -3.31 -9.31
N GLU A 7 -6.55 -4.34 -10.11
CA GLU A 7 -5.32 -5.11 -9.95
C GLU A 7 -4.07 -4.29 -10.26
N GLN A 8 -4.11 -3.46 -11.32
CA GLN A 8 -3.02 -2.52 -11.65
C GLN A 8 -2.78 -1.52 -10.53
N ARG A 9 -3.83 -0.90 -9.99
CA ARG A 9 -3.68 0.00 -8.82
C ARG A 9 -3.10 -0.73 -7.62
N LYS A 10 -3.46 -2.00 -7.41
CA LYS A 10 -2.91 -2.83 -6.34
C LYS A 10 -1.42 -3.08 -6.54
N ASP A 11 -1.02 -3.42 -7.76
CA ASP A 11 0.38 -3.66 -8.11
C ASP A 11 1.22 -2.38 -8.01
N GLU A 12 0.70 -1.25 -8.50
CA GLU A 12 1.35 0.06 -8.37
C GLU A 12 1.56 0.47 -6.90
N LEU A 13 0.55 0.27 -6.05
CA LEU A 13 0.66 0.54 -4.60
C LEU A 13 1.72 -0.36 -3.96
N LYS A 14 1.73 -1.64 -4.30
CA LYS A 14 2.76 -2.58 -3.82
C LYS A 14 4.15 -2.14 -4.25
N GLU A 15 4.35 -1.83 -5.53
CA GLU A 15 5.63 -1.37 -6.06
C GLU A 15 6.12 -0.10 -5.36
N LYS A 16 5.23 0.87 -5.11
CA LYS A 16 5.57 2.10 -4.40
C LYS A 16 5.97 1.83 -2.95
N LEU A 17 5.25 0.95 -2.26
CA LEU A 17 5.59 0.52 -0.90
C LEU A 17 6.93 -0.21 -0.86
N LEU A 18 7.17 -1.14 -1.80
CA LEU A 18 8.45 -1.82 -1.97
C LEU A 18 9.60 -0.83 -2.21
N LYS A 19 9.42 0.17 -3.10
CA LYS A 19 10.42 1.22 -3.38
C LYS A 19 10.71 2.10 -2.17
N MET A 20 9.73 2.30 -1.28
CA MET A 20 9.93 2.97 0.01
C MET A 20 10.61 2.10 1.07
N GLY A 21 10.90 0.83 0.77
CA GLY A 21 11.48 -0.13 1.71
C GLY A 21 10.46 -0.87 2.58
N TYR A 22 9.17 -0.74 2.28
CA TYR A 22 8.09 -1.46 2.97
C TYR A 22 7.76 -2.77 2.24
N PHE A 23 8.35 -3.85 2.73
CA PHE A 23 8.15 -5.21 2.20
C PHE A 23 7.07 -6.00 2.95
N LYS A 24 6.70 -5.55 4.16
CA LYS A 24 5.77 -6.22 5.08
C LYS A 24 5.06 -5.17 5.91
N HIS A 25 3.85 -5.47 6.36
CA HIS A 25 3.17 -4.62 7.33
C HIS A 25 3.94 -4.61 8.65
N PRO A 26 4.01 -3.47 9.36
CA PRO A 26 4.56 -3.43 10.72
C PRO A 26 3.84 -4.38 11.69
N ASP A 27 2.68 -4.89 11.30
CA ASP A 27 1.86 -5.87 12.03
C ASP A 27 2.33 -7.33 11.81
N GLY A 28 3.32 -7.54 10.93
CA GLY A 28 3.88 -8.86 10.61
C GLY A 28 3.27 -9.56 9.40
N ARG A 29 2.17 -9.03 8.84
CA ARG A 29 1.54 -9.52 7.61
C ARG A 29 2.38 -9.20 6.37
N GLN A 30 2.46 -10.11 5.40
CA GLN A 30 3.18 -9.85 4.15
C GLN A 30 2.41 -8.88 3.27
N LEU A 31 3.11 -8.02 2.50
CA LEU A 31 2.49 -7.04 1.59
C LEU A 31 1.49 -7.67 0.59
N TYR A 32 1.70 -8.93 0.22
CA TYR A 32 0.81 -9.68 -0.67
C TYR A 32 -0.48 -10.17 0.00
N GLU A 33 -0.47 -10.30 1.32
CA GLU A 33 -1.63 -10.63 2.15
C GLU A 33 -2.46 -9.38 2.48
N ILE A 34 -1.94 -8.19 2.17
CA ILE A 34 -2.61 -6.92 2.43
C ILE A 34 -3.64 -6.63 1.33
N GLY A 35 -4.84 -6.24 1.77
CA GLY A 35 -5.93 -5.77 0.90
C GLY A 35 -5.59 -4.47 0.19
N LEU A 36 -6.31 -4.15 -0.89
CA LEU A 36 -6.12 -2.89 -1.63
C LEU A 36 -6.32 -1.67 -0.71
N GLU A 37 -7.35 -1.70 0.14
CA GLU A 37 -7.64 -0.62 1.09
C GLU A 37 -6.49 -0.40 2.08
N GLU A 38 -5.97 -1.48 2.68
CA GLU A 38 -4.86 -1.40 3.62
C GLU A 38 -3.55 -0.93 2.96
N LEU A 39 -3.26 -1.39 1.73
CA LEU A 39 -2.13 -0.89 0.93
C LEU A 39 -2.28 0.61 0.65
N LYS A 40 -3.51 1.06 0.38
CA LYS A 40 -3.82 2.47 0.14
C LYS A 40 -3.64 3.29 1.42
N ILE A 41 -4.13 2.82 2.57
CA ILE A 41 -3.97 3.45 3.89
C ILE A 41 -2.49 3.55 4.25
N MET A 42 -1.71 2.47 4.10
CA MET A 42 -0.27 2.50 4.29
C MET A 42 0.42 3.51 3.39
N TYR A 43 0.12 3.45 2.10
CA TYR A 43 0.73 4.35 1.14
C TYR A 43 0.37 5.81 1.45
N GLU A 44 -0.86 6.10 1.85
CA GLU A 44 -1.28 7.43 2.30
C GLU A 44 -0.57 7.85 3.60
N ASN A 45 -0.47 6.97 4.60
CA ASN A 45 0.26 7.24 5.84
C ASN A 45 1.75 7.53 5.60
N LEU A 46 2.38 6.79 4.68
CA LEU A 46 3.78 6.94 4.32
C LEU A 46 4.03 8.16 3.44
N LYS A 47 3.12 8.44 2.50
CA LYS A 47 3.18 9.60 1.62
C LYS A 47 2.89 10.91 2.36
N ASN A 48 1.96 10.88 3.31
CA ASN A 48 1.60 12.04 4.14
C ASN A 48 2.48 12.19 5.38
N GLY A 49 3.39 11.24 5.66
CA GLY A 49 4.49 11.44 6.61
C GLY A 49 4.10 11.68 8.08
N GLY A 50 2.95 11.21 8.54
CA GLY A 50 2.47 11.49 9.90
C GLY A 50 1.64 12.77 9.97
N ALA A 51 0.40 12.69 9.47
CA ALA A 51 -0.63 13.62 9.88
C ALA A 51 -1.21 13.16 11.23
N ASP A 52 -0.39 13.20 12.27
CA ASP A 52 -0.89 13.53 13.60
C ASP A 52 -1.30 15.01 13.53
N GLU A 53 -2.56 15.25 13.18
CA GLU A 53 -3.22 16.49 13.56
C GLU A 53 -4.68 16.17 13.89
N LYS A 54 -4.90 15.68 15.11
CA LYS A 54 -5.70 16.31 16.19
C LYS A 54 -6.31 15.30 17.16
#